data_AF-A0A520VT97-F1
#
_entry.id   AF-A0A520VT97-F1
#
_cell.length_a   1.000
_cell.length_b   1.000
_cell.length_c   1.000
_cell.angle_alpha   90.00
_cell.angle_beta   90.00
_cell.angle_gamma   90.00
#
_symmetry.space_group_name_H-M   'P 1'
#
loop_
_entity.id
_entity.type
_entity.pdbx_description
1 polymer ?
#
loop_
_entity_poly.entity_id
_entity_poly.type
_entity_poly.pdbx_seq_one_letter_code
_entity_poly.pdbx_strand_id
1 'polypeptide(L)'
;MCSRFHQSSSAISNDGLDIEELFKRNVVGQCEKEGVRDIFPDHTANIVINVKNMFVEKRARWGFPPVSAGNRPITNIRNLDSSWWKECNSQYLAKKEYR
;
A
#
# COMPACT_ATOMS: atom_id res chain seq x y z
N MET A 1 -1.21 -3.77 16.37
CA MET A 1 -0.69 -2.86 15.32
C MET A 1 0.14 -3.72 14.41
N CYS A 2 -0.08 -3.69 13.10
CA CYS A 2 0.70 -4.53 12.20
C CYS A 2 2.00 -3.80 11.81
N SER A 3 3.14 -4.46 11.99
CA SER A 3 4.46 -3.94 11.60
C SER A 3 5.29 -4.98 10.83
N ARG A 4 4.65 -6.06 10.37
CA ARG A 4 5.23 -7.08 9.50
C ARG A 4 4.09 -7.75 8.74
N PHE A 5 4.25 -7.92 7.44
CA PHE A 5 3.37 -8.78 6.65
C PHE A 5 4.18 -9.61 5.66
N HIS A 6 3.61 -10.70 5.21
CA HIS A 6 4.22 -11.60 4.23
C HIS A 6 3.60 -11.34 2.86
N GLN A 7 4.41 -11.11 1.83
CA GLN A 7 3.93 -10.95 0.47
C GLN A 7 4.50 -12.07 -0.40
N SER A 8 3.62 -12.95 -0.86
CA SER A 8 3.95 -14.05 -1.77
C SER A 8 3.77 -13.64 -3.23
N SER A 9 4.46 -14.34 -4.13
CA SER A 9 4.22 -14.23 -5.58
C SER A 9 2.94 -14.95 -6.03
N SER A 10 2.37 -15.82 -5.19
CA SER A 10 1.06 -16.46 -5.45
C SER A 10 -0.05 -15.41 -5.55
N ALA A 11 -0.84 -15.48 -6.62
CA ALA A 11 -2.09 -14.75 -6.75
C ALA A 11 -3.18 -15.29 -5.83
N ILE A 12 -3.03 -16.51 -5.32
CA ILE A 12 -4.01 -17.16 -4.46
C ILE A 12 -3.59 -16.98 -3.00
N SER A 13 -4.47 -16.40 -2.18
CA SER A 13 -4.28 -16.30 -0.73
C SER A 13 -4.38 -17.68 -0.07
N ASN A 14 -3.87 -17.81 1.15
CA ASN A 14 -4.01 -19.06 1.93
C ASN A 14 -5.48 -19.49 2.11
N ASP A 15 -6.40 -18.53 2.16
CA ASP A 15 -7.84 -18.78 2.29
C ASP A 15 -8.54 -19.04 0.93
N GLY A 16 -7.78 -19.20 -0.17
CA GLY A 16 -8.31 -19.52 -1.50
C GLY A 16 -8.84 -18.34 -2.32
N LEU A 17 -8.64 -17.09 -1.88
CA LEU A 17 -9.01 -15.92 -2.66
C LEU A 17 -8.00 -15.68 -3.78
N ASP A 18 -8.47 -15.61 -5.01
CA ASP A 18 -7.67 -15.20 -6.17
C ASP A 18 -7.62 -13.67 -6.22
N ILE A 19 -6.47 -13.10 -5.86
CA ILE A 19 -6.19 -11.66 -5.91
C ILE A 19 -6.32 -11.14 -7.34
N GLU A 20 -5.92 -11.92 -8.34
CA GLU A 20 -6.11 -11.53 -9.73
C GLU A 20 -7.59 -11.49 -10.07
N GLU A 21 -8.41 -12.40 -9.55
CA GLU A 21 -9.87 -12.34 -9.67
C GLU A 21 -10.50 -11.10 -9.02
N LEU A 22 -10.01 -10.69 -7.86
CA LEU A 22 -10.46 -9.47 -7.20
C LEU A 22 -10.21 -8.23 -8.07
N PHE A 23 -9.15 -8.26 -8.88
CA PHE A 23 -8.77 -7.16 -9.76
C PHE A 23 -9.08 -7.40 -11.26
N LYS A 24 -9.69 -8.53 -11.64
CA LYS A 24 -9.92 -9.03 -13.03
C LYS A 24 -10.65 -8.08 -13.97
N ARG A 25 -11.14 -6.94 -13.49
CA ARG A 25 -11.88 -5.98 -14.32
C ARG A 25 -11.03 -4.88 -14.93
N ASN A 26 -9.86 -4.49 -14.40
CA ASN A 26 -9.13 -3.33 -14.94
C ASN A 26 -7.60 -3.29 -14.63
N VAL A 27 -6.85 -4.41 -14.62
CA VAL A 27 -5.38 -4.33 -14.40
C VAL A 27 -4.64 -4.03 -15.72
N VAL A 28 -3.96 -2.89 -15.78
CA VAL A 28 -3.32 -2.39 -17.03
C VAL A 28 -1.78 -2.48 -17.02
N GLY A 29 -1.17 -2.76 -15.87
CA GLY A 29 0.28 -2.89 -15.78
C GLY A 29 0.69 -3.82 -14.65
N GLN A 30 1.48 -4.83 -15.00
CA GLN A 30 2.20 -5.67 -14.05
C GLN A 30 3.58 -5.05 -13.80
N CYS A 31 3.96 -4.96 -12.53
CA CYS A 31 5.35 -4.69 -12.14
C CYS A 31 5.99 -6.03 -11.78
N GLU A 32 7.30 -6.18 -11.94
CA GLU A 32 7.99 -7.40 -11.50
C GLU A 32 7.77 -7.61 -10.00
N LYS A 33 7.03 -8.67 -9.65
CA LYS A 33 6.85 -9.10 -8.28
C LYS A 33 8.17 -9.69 -7.81
N GLU A 34 8.78 -9.07 -6.79
CA GLU A 34 9.82 -9.77 -6.04
C GLU A 34 9.26 -11.05 -5.42
N GLY A 35 10.13 -12.06 -5.30
CA GLY A 35 9.78 -13.33 -4.70
C GLY A 35 9.25 -13.20 -3.27
N VAL A 36 8.78 -14.32 -2.76
CA VAL A 36 8.19 -14.45 -1.43
C VAL A 36 9.10 -13.85 -0.35
N ARG A 37 8.65 -12.79 0.34
CA ARG A 37 9.44 -12.15 1.42
C ARG A 37 8.56 -11.52 2.50
N ASP A 38 9.14 -11.43 3.69
CA ASP A 38 8.61 -10.62 4.78
C ASP A 38 8.90 -9.13 4.53
N ILE A 39 7.87 -8.30 4.71
CA ILE A 39 7.92 -6.85 4.57
C ILE A 39 7.86 -6.19 5.95
N PHE A 40 8.80 -5.26 6.18
CA PHE A 40 8.94 -4.46 7.39
C PHE A 40 8.77 -2.96 7.08
N PRO A 41 8.62 -2.08 8.09
CA PRO A 41 8.61 -0.64 7.87
C PRO A 41 9.84 -0.19 7.07
N ASP A 42 9.67 0.82 6.21
CA ASP A 42 10.67 1.31 5.24
C ASP A 42 11.05 0.34 4.11
N HIS A 43 10.57 -0.91 4.11
CA HIS A 43 10.78 -1.80 2.97
C HIS A 43 9.84 -1.45 1.81
N THR A 44 10.32 -1.66 0.58
CA THR A 44 9.48 -1.62 -0.62
C THR A 44 8.62 -2.89 -0.72
N ALA A 45 7.36 -2.72 -1.08
CA ALA A 45 6.41 -3.81 -1.35
C ALA A 45 5.62 -3.54 -2.64
N ASN A 46 5.01 -4.59 -3.19
CA ASN A 46 4.06 -4.46 -4.28
C ASN A 46 2.72 -3.97 -3.72
N ILE A 47 2.13 -2.99 -4.40
CA ILE A 47 0.82 -2.42 -4.09
C ILE A 47 -0.01 -2.33 -5.36
N VAL A 48 -1.33 -2.37 -5.21
CA VAL A 48 -2.26 -2.07 -6.28
C VAL A 48 -2.88 -0.71 -5.98
N ILE A 49 -2.82 0.21 -6.94
CA ILE A 49 -3.42 1.55 -6.82
C ILE A 49 -4.47 1.77 -7.90
N ASN A 50 -5.44 2.63 -7.63
CA ASN A 50 -6.39 3.11 -8.63
C ASN A 50 -5.81 4.31 -9.38
N VAL A 51 -5.74 4.24 -10.71
CA VAL A 51 -5.36 5.34 -11.58
C VAL A 51 -6.39 5.45 -12.70
N LYS A 52 -7.14 6.55 -12.74
CA LYS A 52 -8.17 6.81 -13.77
C LYS A 52 -9.17 5.63 -13.95
N ASN A 53 -9.68 5.08 -12.83
CA ASN A 53 -10.57 3.91 -12.78
C ASN A 53 -9.94 2.59 -13.25
N MET A 54 -8.62 2.52 -13.36
CA MET A 54 -7.87 1.31 -13.66
C MET A 54 -7.00 0.91 -12.48
N PHE A 55 -6.82 -0.37 -12.25
CA PHE A 55 -5.91 -0.88 -11.25
C PHE A 55 -4.51 -1.03 -11.85
N VAL A 56 -3.50 -0.53 -11.17
CA VAL A 56 -2.12 -0.61 -11.61
C VAL A 56 -1.27 -1.15 -10.47
N GLU A 57 -0.51 -2.20 -10.76
CA GLU A 57 0.48 -2.71 -9.81
C GLU A 57 1.72 -1.81 -9.82
N LYS A 58 2.17 -1.41 -8.64
CA LYS A 58 3.35 -0.58 -8.44
C LYS A 58 4.15 -1.05 -7.25
N ARG A 59 5.39 -0.58 -7.16
CA ARG A 59 6.24 -0.75 -6.00
C ARG A 59 6.32 0.55 -5.22
N ALA A 60 6.15 0.48 -3.91
CA ALA A 60 6.25 1.64 -3.03
C ALA A 60 6.86 1.26 -1.68
N ARG A 61 7.55 2.23 -1.05
CA ARG A 61 8.06 2.11 0.31
C ARG A 61 6.88 2.10 1.30
N TRP A 62 6.84 1.11 2.20
CA TRP A 62 5.85 1.08 3.28
C TRP A 62 6.27 2.01 4.42
N GLY A 63 5.72 3.23 4.41
CA GLY A 63 5.92 4.20 5.48
C GLY A 63 5.77 5.65 5.02
N PHE A 64 4.90 6.40 5.69
CA PHE A 64 4.85 7.87 5.54
C PHE A 64 6.00 8.52 6.32
N PRO A 65 6.38 9.77 5.98
CA PRO A 65 7.30 10.56 6.77
C PRO A 65 6.87 10.61 8.25
N PRO A 66 7.82 10.55 9.20
CA PRO A 66 7.51 10.70 10.61
C PRO A 66 7.00 12.12 10.90
N VAL A 67 6.20 12.25 11.97
CA VAL A 67 5.70 13.57 12.44
C VAL A 67 6.85 14.48 12.91
N SER A 68 7.92 13.88 13.43
CA SER A 68 9.11 14.59 13.92
C SER A 68 10.39 13.89 13.45
N ALA A 69 11.46 14.67 13.26
CA ALA A 69 12.75 14.15 12.85
C ALA A 69 13.27 13.08 13.85
N GLY A 70 13.89 12.03 13.34
CA GLY A 70 14.44 10.92 14.13
C GLY A 70 13.44 9.81 14.51
N ASN A 71 12.14 10.01 14.26
CA ASN A 71 11.14 8.97 14.50
C ASN A 71 11.01 7.98 13.35
N ARG A 72 10.49 6.79 13.68
CA ARG A 72 10.18 5.72 12.72
C ARG A 72 9.10 6.16 11.73
N PRO A 73 9.11 5.63 10.49
CA PRO A 73 8.05 5.90 9.52
C PRO A 73 6.67 5.51 10.05
N ILE A 74 5.64 6.22 9.59
CA ILE A 74 4.27 5.91 9.98
C ILE A 74 3.72 4.85 9.01
N THR A 75 3.46 3.65 9.53
CA THR A 75 3.00 2.50 8.71
C THR A 75 1.52 2.20 8.82
N ASN A 76 0.83 2.78 9.82
CA ASN A 76 -0.59 2.56 10.07
C ASN A 76 -1.28 3.90 10.37
N ILE A 77 -2.40 4.17 9.71
CA ILE A 77 -3.25 5.33 9.97
C ILE A 77 -4.44 4.88 10.84
N ARG A 78 -4.66 5.54 11.98
CA ARG A 78 -5.77 5.22 12.89
C ARG A 78 -6.73 6.38 13.10
N ASN A 79 -6.17 7.54 13.41
CA ASN A 79 -6.93 8.75 13.62
C ASN A 79 -6.98 9.57 12.31
N LEU A 80 -8.05 9.40 11.54
CA LEU A 80 -8.28 10.16 10.31
C LEU A 80 -8.57 11.65 10.58
N ASP A 81 -8.88 12.00 11.83
CA ASP A 81 -9.14 13.38 12.25
C ASP A 81 -7.91 14.16 12.68
N SER A 82 -6.75 13.52 12.77
CA SER A 82 -5.48 14.16 13.13
C SER A 82 -5.16 15.34 12.21
N SER A 83 -4.83 16.49 12.80
CA SER A 83 -4.37 17.68 12.09
C SER A 83 -3.15 17.37 11.21
N TRP A 84 -2.21 16.57 11.71
CA TRP A 84 -1.03 16.14 10.93
C TRP A 84 -1.40 15.50 9.58
N TRP A 85 -2.41 14.62 9.57
CA TRP A 85 -2.86 14.00 8.33
C TRP A 85 -3.61 15.00 7.44
N LYS A 86 -4.42 15.89 8.02
CA LYS A 86 -5.19 16.90 7.29
C LYS A 86 -4.32 18.03 6.71
N GLU A 87 -3.20 18.35 7.33
CA GLU A 87 -2.34 19.47 6.92
C GLU A 87 -1.21 18.99 6.02
N CYS A 88 -0.49 17.93 6.40
CA CYS A 88 0.73 17.54 5.69
C CYS A 88 0.50 16.46 4.63
N ASN A 89 -0.55 15.65 4.76
CA ASN A 89 -0.78 14.46 3.94
C ASN A 89 -2.24 14.36 3.44
N SER A 90 -3.00 15.46 3.47
CA SER A 90 -4.45 15.45 3.19
C SER A 90 -4.76 14.96 1.80
N GLN A 91 -3.87 15.17 0.83
CA GLN A 91 -4.08 14.68 -0.52
C GLN A 91 -4.30 13.16 -0.55
N TYR A 92 -3.52 12.39 0.22
CA TYR A 92 -3.66 10.93 0.30
C TYR A 92 -4.96 10.51 0.98
N LEU A 93 -5.50 11.36 1.85
CA LEU A 93 -6.79 11.12 2.47
C LEU A 93 -7.96 11.57 1.62
N ALA A 94 -7.86 12.65 0.83
CA ALA A 94 -9.01 13.35 0.26
C ALA A 94 -9.17 13.18 -1.26
N LYS A 95 -8.06 13.04 -2.01
CA LYS A 95 -8.14 12.99 -3.47
C LYS A 95 -8.44 11.57 -3.95
N LYS A 96 -9.38 11.48 -4.90
CA LYS A 96 -9.81 10.22 -5.51
C LYS A 96 -8.66 9.49 -6.23
N GLU A 97 -7.62 10.19 -6.67
CA GLU A 97 -6.45 9.58 -7.33
C GLU A 97 -5.55 8.77 -6.39
N TYR A 98 -5.71 8.92 -5.07
CA TYR A 98 -4.97 8.17 -4.05
C TYR A 98 -5.85 7.21 -3.24
N ARG A 99 -7.15 7.09 -3.59
CA ARG A 99 -8.13 6.15 -3.00
C ARG A 99 -8.55 5.12 -4.04
#